data_AF-A0ABD2WP30-F1
#
_entry.id   AF-A0ABD2WP30-F1
#
_cell.length_a   1.000
_cell.length_b   1.000
_cell.length_c   1.000
_cell.angle_alpha   90.00
_cell.angle_beta   90.00
_cell.angle_gamma   90.00
#
_symmetry.space_group_name_H-M   'P 1'
#
loop_
_entity.id
_entity.type
_entity.pdbx_description
1 polymer ?
#
loop_
_entity_poly.entity_id
_entity_poly.type
_entity_poly.pdbx_seq_one_letter_code
_entity_poly.pdbx_strand_id
1 'polypeptide(L)'
;MTCLKAHVTFDLSKKVEVSAHGRLMDPPARNSMWRFGFPNPVNYNDNELYCGGYAVQWHQNEGKCGSCGDAYHLPRPRPHEAGGEFAKGTITRHYQVGQDIDVEVELTSNHQGYFEMFICPNNNPASDPSDACFEKYNLYLTGTNETRFIIPDDSEKKAIFRYKVSLPPYLTCSQCIIQWNYITANMWGTCENGTEAVGCGLSETFRNCADVSIITSAAGLPPIFVQQDNPFLLYYRDQRTPNIHPLIIRSQVCQPNERYSRIPGMDLWCQTNCLRYPPNCPTSICGCPEICEPIGDIAGKEGAAEYCLDRCLVYPSKCPKSRCRCY
;
A
#
# COMPACT_ATOMS: atom_id res chain seq x y z
N MET A 1 -30.22 -36.00 41.13
CA MET A 1 -28.80 -35.80 40.82
C MET A 1 -28.65 -36.06 39.33
N THR A 2 -28.95 -35.04 38.53
CA THR A 2 -29.22 -35.18 37.09
C THR A 2 -28.16 -34.35 36.37
N CYS A 3 -27.15 -35.02 35.82
CA CYS A 3 -26.14 -34.38 34.97
C CYS A 3 -26.80 -33.95 33.65
N LEU A 4 -27.01 -32.65 33.47
CA LEU A 4 -27.24 -32.08 32.15
C LEU A 4 -25.93 -32.17 31.35
N LYS A 5 -25.96 -32.93 30.25
CA LYS A 5 -24.92 -32.88 29.22
C LYS A 5 -24.93 -31.50 28.59
N ALA A 6 -23.88 -30.71 28.84
CA ALA A 6 -23.62 -29.51 28.06
C ALA A 6 -23.20 -29.94 26.64
N HIS A 7 -24.07 -29.70 25.67
CA HIS A 7 -23.69 -29.71 24.26
C HIS A 7 -22.80 -28.50 24.02
N VAL A 8 -21.48 -28.72 23.93
CA VAL A 8 -20.56 -27.73 23.35
C VAL A 8 -20.75 -27.81 21.84
N THR A 9 -21.56 -26.91 21.30
CA THR A 9 -21.56 -26.62 19.85
C THR A 9 -20.30 -25.82 19.56
N PHE A 10 -19.29 -26.47 18.97
CA PHE A 10 -18.22 -25.77 18.28
C PHE A 10 -18.83 -25.13 17.02
N ASP A 11 -19.16 -23.85 17.09
CA ASP A 11 -19.39 -23.06 15.89
C ASP A 11 -18.03 -22.81 15.23
N LEU A 12 -17.65 -23.71 14.32
CA LEU A 12 -16.61 -23.48 13.32
C LEU A 12 -17.13 -22.45 12.31
N SER A 13 -17.36 -21.23 12.77
CA SER A 13 -17.36 -20.10 11.86
C SER A 13 -15.96 -20.09 11.23
N LYS A 14 -15.88 -20.42 9.95
CA LYS A 14 -14.68 -20.12 9.15
C LYS A 14 -14.44 -18.63 9.31
N LYS A 15 -13.55 -18.23 10.22
CA LYS A 15 -13.01 -16.88 10.25
C LYS A 15 -12.43 -16.66 8.86
N VAL A 16 -13.10 -15.82 8.09
CA VAL A 16 -12.56 -15.32 6.84
C VAL A 16 -11.33 -14.55 7.25
N GLU A 17 -10.15 -15.05 6.90
CA GLU A 17 -8.92 -14.28 7.01
C GLU A 17 -9.07 -13.13 6.02
N VAL A 18 -9.20 -11.92 6.56
CA VAL A 18 -9.35 -10.67 5.80
C VAL A 18 -7.97 -10.03 5.78
N SER A 19 -7.46 -9.73 4.59
CA SER A 19 -6.09 -9.27 4.40
C SER A 19 -6.09 -7.76 4.20
N ALA A 20 -5.16 -7.07 4.85
CA ALA A 20 -5.01 -5.65 4.62
C ALA A 20 -4.40 -5.38 3.26
N HIS A 21 -4.59 -4.16 2.78
CA HIS A 21 -4.05 -3.76 1.50
C HIS A 21 -3.71 -2.29 1.54
N GLY A 22 -2.46 -1.96 1.24
CA GLY A 22 -1.95 -0.60 1.37
C GLY A 22 -0.70 -0.34 0.56
N ARG A 23 -0.54 0.91 0.16
CA ARG A 23 0.64 1.38 -0.59
C ARG A 23 1.05 2.78 -0.20
N LEU A 24 2.35 3.03 -0.26
CA LEU A 24 2.94 4.37 -0.18
C LEU A 24 2.80 5.07 -1.54
N MET A 25 2.18 6.24 -1.52
CA MET A 25 1.86 7.05 -2.70
C MET A 25 2.68 8.35 -2.78
N ASP A 26 3.07 8.93 -1.65
CA ASP A 26 4.06 10.02 -1.62
C ASP A 26 5.06 9.79 -0.47
N PRO A 27 6.38 9.74 -0.74
CA PRO A 27 6.99 9.61 -2.07
C PRO A 27 6.51 8.33 -2.79
N PRO A 28 6.27 8.35 -4.13
CA PRO A 28 5.82 7.18 -4.86
C PRO A 28 6.77 5.99 -4.67
N ALA A 29 6.29 4.90 -4.08
CA ALA A 29 7.10 3.69 -3.90
C ALA A 29 7.26 2.91 -5.21
N ARG A 30 8.33 2.10 -5.31
CA ARG A 30 8.73 1.29 -6.49
C ARG A 30 7.56 0.54 -7.14
N ASN A 31 6.69 -0.04 -6.31
CA ASN A 31 5.46 -0.74 -6.68
C ASN A 31 4.37 0.17 -7.28
N SER A 32 4.27 1.42 -6.82
CA SER A 32 3.22 2.38 -7.19
C SER A 32 3.66 3.41 -8.25
N MET A 33 4.94 3.47 -8.60
CA MET A 33 5.50 4.48 -9.53
C MET A 33 4.71 4.57 -10.86
N TRP A 34 4.25 3.45 -11.40
CA TRP A 34 3.48 3.43 -12.65
C TRP A 34 2.17 4.23 -12.57
N ARG A 35 1.57 4.37 -11.38
CA ARG A 35 0.34 5.17 -11.17
C ARG A 35 0.54 6.66 -11.41
N PHE A 36 1.79 7.11 -11.36
CA PHE A 36 2.22 8.50 -11.57
C PHE A 36 2.86 8.70 -12.95
N GLY A 37 2.82 7.70 -13.82
CA GLY A 37 3.37 7.78 -15.19
C GLY A 37 4.87 7.51 -15.30
N PHE A 38 5.56 7.18 -14.20
CA PHE A 38 6.95 6.73 -14.29
C PHE A 38 7.05 5.48 -15.19
N PRO A 39 8.17 5.28 -15.91
CA PRO A 39 8.37 4.16 -16.83
C PRO A 39 8.71 2.84 -16.09
N ASN A 40 8.03 2.57 -14.98
CA ASN A 40 8.13 1.33 -14.24
C ASN A 40 7.13 0.30 -14.79
N PRO A 41 7.43 -1.00 -14.71
CA PRO A 41 6.44 -2.04 -15.00
C PRO A 41 5.19 -1.84 -14.14
N VAL A 42 4.02 -2.13 -14.73
CA VAL A 42 2.74 -2.00 -14.03
C VAL A 42 2.59 -3.16 -13.03
N ASN A 43 2.45 -2.82 -11.75
CA ASN A 43 2.05 -3.75 -10.71
C ASN A 43 0.60 -3.45 -10.30
N TYR A 44 -0.36 -4.24 -10.81
CA TYR A 44 -1.76 -4.07 -10.44
C TYR A 44 -2.02 -4.36 -8.96
N ASN A 45 -1.20 -5.18 -8.31
CA ASN A 45 -1.30 -5.55 -6.89
C ASN A 45 -0.22 -4.81 -6.07
N ASP A 46 0.03 -3.55 -6.41
CA ASP A 46 1.00 -2.71 -5.71
C ASP A 46 0.61 -2.39 -4.26
N ASN A 47 -0.62 -2.68 -3.86
CA ASN A 47 -1.10 -2.62 -2.48
C ASN A 47 -0.86 -3.92 -1.68
N GLU A 48 -0.23 -4.95 -2.26
CA GLU A 48 -0.03 -6.29 -1.69
C GLU A 48 1.45 -6.58 -1.35
N LEU A 49 2.23 -5.58 -0.91
CA LEU A 49 3.60 -5.82 -0.42
C LEU A 49 3.66 -6.20 1.06
N TYR A 50 2.87 -7.20 1.39
CA TYR A 50 2.63 -7.83 2.69
C TYR A 50 3.58 -8.97 3.09
N CYS A 51 4.85 -8.93 2.67
CA CYS A 51 5.84 -9.97 3.03
C CYS A 51 5.48 -11.40 2.58
N GLY A 52 4.59 -11.54 1.59
CA GLY A 52 4.04 -12.81 1.11
C GLY A 52 2.77 -13.27 1.82
N GLY A 53 2.21 -12.46 2.72
CA GLY A 53 1.05 -12.77 3.55
C GLY A 53 1.45 -13.36 4.91
N TYR A 54 0.52 -13.27 5.87
CA TYR A 54 0.75 -13.62 7.28
C TYR A 54 1.40 -15.00 7.47
N ALA A 55 0.80 -16.06 6.90
CA ALA A 55 1.30 -17.42 7.08
C ALA A 55 2.70 -17.62 6.47
N VAL A 56 2.97 -17.00 5.32
CA VAL A 56 4.28 -17.07 4.66
C VAL A 56 5.33 -16.34 5.48
N GLN A 57 5.03 -15.14 5.98
CA GLN A 57 5.96 -14.39 6.82
C GLN A 57 6.27 -15.16 8.11
N TRP A 58 5.27 -15.52 8.90
CA TRP A 58 5.48 -15.99 10.27
C TRP A 58 5.77 -17.49 10.38
N HIS A 59 5.12 -18.33 9.56
CA HIS A 59 5.30 -19.78 9.67
C HIS A 59 6.38 -20.31 8.71
N GLN A 60 6.45 -19.82 7.48
CA GLN A 60 7.44 -20.28 6.51
C GLN A 60 8.77 -19.52 6.62
N ASN A 61 8.72 -18.19 6.78
CA ASN A 61 9.91 -17.35 6.78
C ASN A 61 10.39 -16.95 8.18
N GLU A 62 9.81 -17.53 9.24
CA GLU A 62 10.21 -17.28 10.65
C GLU A 62 10.15 -15.78 11.03
N GLY A 63 9.13 -15.07 10.56
CA GLY A 63 8.93 -13.63 10.76
C GLY A 63 9.69 -12.73 9.79
N LYS A 64 10.54 -13.29 8.92
CA LYS A 64 11.37 -12.51 8.00
C LYS A 64 10.55 -11.99 6.82
N CYS A 65 10.88 -10.77 6.40
CA CYS A 65 10.30 -10.07 5.26
C CYS A 65 11.41 -9.54 4.34
N GLY A 66 11.17 -9.44 3.04
CA GLY A 66 12.08 -8.75 2.12
C GLY A 66 12.27 -7.28 2.52
N SER A 67 13.40 -6.67 2.14
CA SER A 67 13.71 -5.30 2.55
C SER A 67 12.77 -4.26 1.91
N CYS A 68 11.99 -4.67 0.91
CA CYS A 68 10.96 -3.85 0.26
C CYS A 68 9.60 -4.58 0.14
N GLY A 69 9.28 -5.49 1.08
CA GLY A 69 7.93 -6.08 1.22
C GLY A 69 7.66 -7.33 0.41
N ASP A 70 8.61 -7.77 -0.41
CA ASP A 70 8.56 -9.08 -1.07
C ASP A 70 8.61 -10.24 -0.05
N ALA A 71 8.07 -11.40 -0.43
CA ALA A 71 8.19 -12.61 0.40
C ALA A 71 9.66 -13.04 0.57
N TYR A 72 10.07 -13.29 1.81
CA TYR A 72 11.49 -13.50 2.12
C TYR A 72 12.10 -14.74 1.46
N HIS A 73 11.35 -15.84 1.27
CA HIS A 73 11.89 -17.03 0.61
C HIS A 73 12.17 -16.85 -0.91
N LEU A 74 11.68 -15.77 -1.54
CA LEU A 74 11.95 -15.52 -2.95
C LEU A 74 13.46 -15.32 -3.18
N PRO A 75 14.00 -15.81 -4.31
CA PRO A 75 15.39 -15.62 -4.66
C PRO A 75 15.71 -14.13 -4.85
N ARG A 76 16.94 -13.75 -4.52
CA ARG A 76 17.44 -12.39 -4.78
C ARG A 76 17.98 -12.26 -6.21
N PRO A 77 17.85 -11.08 -6.85
CA PRO A 77 17.10 -9.92 -6.36
C PRO A 77 15.59 -10.17 -6.38
N ARG A 78 14.90 -9.84 -5.28
CA ARG A 78 13.43 -9.91 -5.23
C ARG A 78 12.85 -8.79 -6.10
N PRO A 79 11.59 -8.87 -6.55
CA PRO A 79 11.03 -7.93 -7.52
C PRO A 79 11.18 -6.44 -7.14
N HIS A 80 11.10 -6.09 -5.85
CA HIS A 80 11.18 -4.70 -5.37
C HIS A 80 12.53 -4.38 -4.72
N GLU A 81 13.48 -5.30 -4.72
CA GLU A 81 14.86 -5.09 -4.29
C GLU A 81 15.75 -4.67 -5.46
N ALA A 82 16.88 -4.01 -5.20
CA ALA A 82 17.81 -3.50 -6.21
C ALA A 82 18.22 -4.58 -7.24
N GLY A 83 18.10 -4.25 -8.52
CA GLY A 83 18.26 -5.20 -9.63
C GLY A 83 17.00 -6.00 -9.98
N GLY A 84 15.94 -5.89 -9.19
CA GLY A 84 14.63 -6.47 -9.42
C GLY A 84 13.82 -5.75 -10.51
N GLU A 85 12.61 -6.27 -10.74
CA GLU A 85 11.70 -5.77 -11.77
C GLU A 85 11.29 -4.31 -11.54
N PHE A 86 11.00 -3.92 -10.30
CA PHE A 86 10.45 -2.61 -9.94
C PHE A 86 11.50 -1.63 -9.39
N ALA A 87 12.66 -2.12 -8.94
CA ALA A 87 13.75 -1.29 -8.43
C ALA A 87 14.66 -0.78 -9.56
N LYS A 88 14.20 0.25 -10.29
CA LYS A 88 14.95 0.85 -11.41
C LYS A 88 15.97 1.92 -11.00
N GLY A 89 16.07 2.25 -9.71
CA GLY A 89 16.94 3.33 -9.22
C GLY A 89 16.48 4.74 -9.64
N THR A 90 15.21 4.89 -10.04
CA THR A 90 14.63 6.18 -10.44
C THR A 90 14.29 7.00 -9.20
N ILE A 91 14.88 8.19 -9.08
CA ILE A 91 14.58 9.12 -7.98
C ILE A 91 13.19 9.70 -8.18
N THR A 92 12.32 9.52 -7.19
CA THR A 92 10.90 9.91 -7.23
C THR A 92 10.62 11.27 -6.62
N ARG A 93 11.52 11.73 -5.73
CA ARG A 93 11.47 13.02 -5.05
C ARG A 93 12.87 13.54 -4.74
N HIS A 94 13.02 14.85 -4.74
CA HIS A 94 14.24 15.55 -4.33
C HIS A 94 13.94 16.42 -3.11
N TYR A 95 14.63 16.15 -2.01
CA TYR A 95 14.44 16.86 -0.75
C TYR A 95 15.71 17.59 -0.32
N GLN A 96 15.53 18.49 0.63
CA GLN A 96 16.62 19.14 1.36
C GLN A 96 16.82 18.47 2.71
N VAL A 97 18.06 18.52 3.19
CA VAL A 97 18.42 18.07 4.53
C VAL A 97 17.56 18.76 5.60
N GLY A 98 17.01 17.98 6.55
CA GLY A 98 16.16 18.52 7.62
C GLY A 98 14.74 18.91 7.21
N GLN A 99 14.34 18.69 5.95
CA GLN A 99 13.02 19.07 5.45
C GLN A 99 11.91 18.23 6.08
N ASP A 100 10.80 18.88 6.43
CA ASP A 100 9.52 18.20 6.66
C ASP A 100 8.89 17.82 5.32
N ILE A 101 8.68 16.52 5.11
CA ILE A 101 8.13 15.99 3.86
C ILE A 101 6.69 15.53 4.06
N ASP A 102 5.87 15.74 3.03
CA ASP A 102 4.53 15.18 2.96
C ASP A 102 4.60 13.68 2.66
N VAL A 103 3.76 12.92 3.36
CA VAL A 103 3.58 11.49 3.16
C VAL A 103 2.11 11.23 2.81
N GLU A 104 1.88 10.48 1.75
CA GLU A 104 0.55 9.97 1.39
C GLU A 104 0.57 8.45 1.37
N VAL A 105 -0.30 7.84 2.18
CA VAL A 105 -0.55 6.40 2.21
C VAL A 105 -1.98 6.15 1.76
N GLU A 106 -2.17 5.20 0.86
CA GLU A 106 -3.48 4.75 0.42
C GLU A 106 -3.72 3.31 0.91
N LEU A 107 -4.68 3.14 1.83
CA LEU A 107 -5.16 1.82 2.23
C LEU A 107 -6.42 1.49 1.44
N THR A 108 -6.36 0.45 0.61
CA THR A 108 -7.52 -0.06 -0.13
C THR A 108 -8.35 -1.04 0.71
N SER A 109 -7.76 -1.61 1.76
CA SER A 109 -8.42 -2.39 2.82
C SER A 109 -7.72 -2.04 4.14
N ASN A 110 -8.37 -1.23 4.98
CA ASN A 110 -7.84 -0.68 6.23
C ASN A 110 -8.15 -1.63 7.40
N HIS A 111 -7.10 -2.12 8.04
CA HIS A 111 -7.15 -3.05 9.19
C HIS A 111 -6.61 -2.45 10.47
N GLN A 112 -6.65 -1.12 10.58
CA GLN A 112 -6.13 -0.35 11.71
C GLN A 112 -4.66 -0.65 11.99
N GLY A 113 -4.13 -0.21 13.12
CA GLY A 113 -2.73 -0.34 13.47
C GLY A 113 -1.97 0.96 13.24
N TYR A 114 -0.77 0.89 12.70
CA TYR A 114 0.09 2.07 12.58
C TYR A 114 1.10 1.98 11.45
N PHE A 115 1.58 3.15 11.02
CA PHE A 115 2.67 3.29 10.07
C PHE A 115 3.96 3.70 10.78
N GLU A 116 5.07 3.13 10.33
CA GLU A 116 6.43 3.56 10.67
C GLU A 116 7.20 3.86 9.38
N MET A 117 8.12 4.81 9.46
CA MET A 117 8.95 5.17 8.32
C MET A 117 10.41 5.28 8.71
N PHE A 118 11.26 4.83 7.79
CA PHE A 118 12.70 4.77 7.96
C PHE A 118 13.35 5.32 6.70
N ILE A 119 14.59 5.81 6.81
CA ILE A 119 15.37 6.24 5.65
C ILE A 119 16.79 5.69 5.69
N CYS A 120 17.28 5.12 4.60
CA CYS A 120 18.68 4.71 4.52
C CYS A 120 19.43 5.51 3.43
N PRO A 121 20.59 6.13 3.74
CA PRO A 121 21.48 6.69 2.73
C PRO A 121 22.25 5.57 2.03
N ASN A 122 21.88 5.27 0.79
CA ASN A 122 22.38 4.09 0.08
C ASN A 122 23.40 4.43 -1.02
N ASN A 123 23.18 5.50 -1.78
CA ASN A 123 24.07 6.05 -2.82
C ASN A 123 24.48 5.04 -3.92
N ASN A 124 23.80 3.90 -4.02
CA ASN A 124 24.08 2.86 -5.00
C ASN A 124 22.78 2.16 -5.44
N PRO A 125 22.16 2.58 -6.56
CA PRO A 125 20.91 1.98 -7.01
C PRO A 125 21.02 0.49 -7.42
N ALA A 126 22.23 -0.06 -7.54
CA ALA A 126 22.45 -1.46 -7.89
C ALA A 126 22.53 -2.40 -6.67
N SER A 127 22.42 -1.89 -5.45
CA SER A 127 22.41 -2.69 -4.22
C SER A 127 21.48 -2.06 -3.20
N ASP A 128 20.67 -2.87 -2.53
CA ASP A 128 19.95 -2.39 -1.35
C ASP A 128 20.86 -2.40 -0.11
N PRO A 129 20.58 -1.54 0.88
CA PRO A 129 21.28 -1.51 2.15
C PRO A 129 20.85 -2.67 3.06
N SER A 130 21.58 -2.87 4.15
CA SER A 130 21.16 -3.79 5.21
C SER A 130 19.96 -3.24 6.00
N ASP A 131 19.17 -4.12 6.60
CA ASP A 131 18.05 -3.73 7.46
C ASP A 131 18.52 -2.86 8.66
N ALA A 132 19.73 -3.12 9.16
CA ALA A 132 20.38 -2.32 10.20
C ALA A 132 20.59 -0.83 9.81
N CYS A 133 20.60 -0.50 8.52
CA CYS A 133 20.64 0.89 8.09
C CYS A 133 19.32 1.61 8.39
N PHE A 134 18.18 0.96 8.13
CA PHE A 134 16.86 1.53 8.38
C PHE A 134 16.61 1.71 9.87
N GLU A 135 16.98 0.71 10.69
CA GLU A 135 16.86 0.75 12.16
C GLU A 135 17.61 1.95 12.80
N LYS A 136 18.65 2.46 12.13
CA LYS A 136 19.42 3.61 12.60
C LYS A 136 18.73 4.96 12.37
N TYR A 137 17.84 5.05 11.39
CA TYR A 137 17.34 6.31 10.86
C TYR A 137 15.82 6.29 10.73
N ASN A 138 15.15 6.24 11.88
CA ASN A 138 13.70 6.41 11.98
C ASN A 138 13.31 7.84 11.59
N LEU A 139 12.17 7.98 10.92
CA LEU A 139 11.57 9.28 10.64
C LEU A 139 10.52 9.58 11.70
N TYR A 140 10.58 10.80 12.24
CA TYR A 140 9.66 11.27 13.28
C TYR A 140 8.51 12.03 12.64
N LEU A 141 7.32 11.91 13.21
CA LEU A 141 6.18 12.73 12.82
C LEU A 141 6.47 14.20 13.13
N THR A 142 6.32 15.06 12.13
CA THR A 142 6.66 16.49 12.23
C THR A 142 5.99 17.12 13.46
N GLY A 143 6.79 17.82 14.26
CA GLY A 143 6.32 18.51 15.46
C GLY A 143 6.09 17.62 16.69
N THR A 144 6.45 16.34 16.62
CA THR A 144 6.37 15.41 17.76
C THR A 144 7.66 14.60 17.90
N ASN A 145 7.76 13.81 18.97
CA ASN A 145 8.83 12.82 19.15
C ASN A 145 8.36 11.39 18.83
N GLU A 146 7.20 11.25 18.20
CA GLU A 146 6.61 9.96 17.85
C GLU A 146 7.11 9.49 16.48
N THR A 147 7.37 8.19 16.35
CA THR A 147 7.75 7.56 15.08
C THR A 147 6.62 6.76 14.44
N ARG A 148 5.50 6.62 15.16
CA ARG A 148 4.34 5.83 14.75
C ARG A 148 3.16 6.74 14.43
N PHE A 149 2.71 6.71 13.19
CA PHE A 149 1.41 7.26 12.83
C PHE A 149 0.33 6.23 13.19
N ILE A 150 -0.41 6.47 14.27
CA ILE A 150 -1.53 5.61 14.66
C ILE A 150 -2.72 5.91 13.75
N ILE A 151 -3.29 4.87 13.12
CA ILE A 151 -4.49 5.02 12.29
C ILE A 151 -5.68 5.35 13.22
N PRO A 152 -6.44 6.43 12.96
CA PRO A 152 -7.63 6.76 13.76
C PRO A 152 -8.71 5.67 13.68
N ASP A 153 -9.29 5.31 14.81
CA ASP A 153 -10.29 4.23 14.91
C ASP A 153 -11.55 4.46 14.05
N ASP A 154 -11.90 5.72 13.78
CA ASP A 154 -13.05 6.14 12.98
C ASP A 154 -12.76 6.21 11.47
N SER A 155 -11.56 5.80 11.05
CA SER A 155 -11.17 5.78 9.64
C SER A 155 -12.02 4.83 8.79
N GLU A 156 -12.28 5.24 7.55
CA GLU A 156 -12.98 4.41 6.57
C GLU A 156 -12.23 3.11 6.24
N LYS A 157 -12.97 2.10 5.75
CA LYS A 157 -12.39 0.81 5.32
C LYS A 157 -11.46 0.93 4.12
N LYS A 158 -11.64 1.98 3.32
CA LYS A 158 -10.70 2.43 2.31
C LYS A 158 -10.41 3.89 2.58
N ALA A 159 -9.15 4.25 2.77
CA ALA A 159 -8.79 5.57 3.26
C ALA A 159 -7.45 6.04 2.69
N ILE A 160 -7.31 7.36 2.58
CA ILE A 160 -6.04 8.01 2.26
C ILE A 160 -5.59 8.78 3.49
N PHE A 161 -4.42 8.41 4.02
CA PHE A 161 -3.79 9.08 5.15
C PHE A 161 -2.73 10.04 4.63
N ARG A 162 -2.77 11.28 5.14
CA ARG A 162 -1.77 12.30 4.86
C ARG A 162 -1.20 12.81 6.16
N TYR A 163 0.11 12.74 6.27
CA TYR A 163 0.86 13.20 7.44
C TYR A 163 2.24 13.69 7.01
N LYS A 164 2.99 14.27 7.94
CA LYS A 164 4.33 14.78 7.66
C LYS A 164 5.35 14.09 8.55
N VAL A 165 6.53 13.87 7.99
CA VAL A 165 7.70 13.38 8.73
C VAL A 165 8.91 14.27 8.50
N SER A 166 9.78 14.36 9.49
CA SER A 166 11.00 15.17 9.42
C SER A 166 12.19 14.33 8.96
N LEU A 167 12.88 14.77 7.91
CA LEU A 167 14.15 14.18 7.48
C LEU A 167 15.28 14.52 8.46
N PRO A 168 16.28 13.63 8.68
CA PRO A 168 17.40 13.95 9.57
C PRO A 168 18.23 15.15 9.05
N PRO A 169 18.60 16.12 9.92
CA PRO A 169 19.22 17.38 9.52
C PRO A 169 20.71 17.27 9.16
N TYR A 170 21.25 16.05 9.06
CA TYR A 170 22.65 15.76 8.75
C TYR A 170 22.79 14.70 7.66
N LEU A 171 21.68 14.20 7.12
CA LEU A 171 21.67 13.10 6.16
C LEU A 171 21.58 13.67 4.73
N THR A 172 22.46 13.20 3.86
CA THR A 172 22.45 13.51 2.42
C THR A 172 22.73 12.25 1.62
N CYS A 173 22.21 12.19 0.40
CA CYS A 173 22.35 11.05 -0.47
C CYS A 173 22.00 11.40 -1.92
N SER A 174 22.75 10.84 -2.87
CA SER A 174 22.35 10.84 -4.28
C SER A 174 21.18 9.89 -4.53
N GLN A 175 21.09 8.83 -3.71
CA GLN A 175 19.95 7.92 -3.66
C GLN A 175 19.79 7.41 -2.21
N CYS A 176 18.69 7.81 -1.59
CA CYS A 176 18.18 7.25 -0.34
C CYS A 176 17.01 6.32 -0.65
N ILE A 177 16.77 5.39 0.27
CA ILE A 177 15.55 4.59 0.27
C ILE A 177 14.74 5.01 1.47
N ILE A 178 13.51 5.47 1.25
CA ILE A 178 12.49 5.59 2.30
C ILE A 178 11.75 4.27 2.35
N GLN A 179 11.74 3.63 3.52
CA GLN A 179 10.99 2.40 3.79
C GLN A 179 9.77 2.77 4.63
N TRP A 180 8.58 2.54 4.07
CA TRP A 180 7.32 2.62 4.81
C TRP A 180 6.92 1.23 5.27
N ASN A 181 6.63 1.07 6.55
CA ASN A 181 6.10 -0.15 7.14
C ASN A 181 4.68 0.11 7.67
N TYR A 182 3.77 -0.81 7.39
CA TYR A 182 2.43 -0.84 7.98
C TYR A 182 2.26 -2.13 8.78
N ILE A 183 1.97 -1.96 10.07
CA ILE A 183 1.70 -3.06 11.00
C ILE A 183 0.20 -3.03 11.31
N THR A 184 -0.51 -4.08 10.89
CA THR A 184 -1.97 -4.16 11.05
C THR A 184 -2.37 -4.46 12.50
N ALA A 185 -3.64 -4.20 12.86
CA ALA A 185 -4.17 -4.51 14.20
C ALA A 185 -5.38 -5.44 14.17
N ASN A 186 -5.60 -6.17 13.08
CA ASN A 186 -6.74 -7.08 12.90
C ASN A 186 -6.48 -8.54 13.34
N MET A 187 -5.25 -8.86 13.75
CA MET A 187 -4.87 -10.24 14.11
C MET A 187 -5.20 -10.56 15.57
N TRP A 188 -5.74 -11.75 15.83
CA TRP A 188 -5.93 -12.25 17.20
C TRP A 188 -4.67 -12.95 17.66
N GLY A 189 -4.16 -12.57 18.83
CA GLY A 189 -2.99 -13.22 19.39
C GLY A 189 -2.79 -12.92 20.87
N THR A 190 -1.71 -13.45 21.42
CA THR A 190 -1.34 -13.30 22.83
C THR A 190 -0.62 -11.97 23.05
N CYS A 191 -1.14 -11.14 23.95
CA CYS A 191 -0.54 -9.89 24.39
C CYS A 191 0.61 -10.15 25.39
N GLU A 192 1.43 -9.13 25.67
CA GLU A 192 2.58 -9.25 26.59
C GLU A 192 2.20 -9.71 28.01
N ASN A 193 1.00 -9.37 28.45
CA ASN A 193 0.44 -9.77 29.75
C ASN A 193 -0.13 -11.20 29.76
N GLY A 194 0.02 -11.96 28.67
CA GLY A 194 -0.48 -13.33 28.52
C GLY A 194 -1.98 -13.44 28.20
N THR A 195 -2.70 -12.32 28.10
CA THR A 195 -4.11 -12.31 27.63
C THR A 195 -4.18 -12.45 26.12
N GLU A 196 -5.35 -12.78 25.58
CA GLU A 196 -5.57 -12.81 24.14
C GLU A 196 -6.54 -11.71 23.71
N ALA A 197 -6.18 -10.98 22.66
CA ALA A 197 -7.00 -9.92 22.09
C ALA A 197 -6.70 -9.71 20.60
N VAL A 198 -7.61 -9.01 19.91
CA VAL A 198 -7.37 -8.46 18.57
C VAL A 198 -6.30 -7.35 18.67
N GLY A 199 -5.37 -7.32 17.71
CA GLY A 199 -4.23 -6.42 17.69
C GLY A 199 -3.03 -6.89 18.50
N CYS A 200 -3.11 -8.07 19.11
CA CYS A 200 -2.01 -8.68 19.86
C CYS A 200 -1.34 -9.80 19.07
N GLY A 201 -0.09 -10.09 19.44
CA GLY A 201 0.71 -11.12 18.80
C GLY A 201 1.29 -10.69 17.46
N LEU A 202 1.42 -11.65 16.55
CA LEU A 202 2.02 -11.44 15.24
C LEU A 202 1.02 -10.74 14.33
N SER A 203 1.47 -9.73 13.59
CA SER A 203 0.63 -8.91 12.71
C SER A 203 1.02 -9.12 11.25
N GLU A 204 0.08 -8.87 10.33
CA GLU A 204 0.44 -8.74 8.92
C GLU A 204 1.29 -7.47 8.75
N THR A 205 2.37 -7.59 7.97
CA THR A 205 3.35 -6.50 7.79
C THR A 205 3.40 -6.13 6.31
N PHE A 206 3.19 -4.86 5.99
CA PHE A 206 3.43 -4.33 4.65
C PHE A 206 4.69 -3.50 4.66
N ARG A 207 5.42 -3.54 3.55
CA ARG A 207 6.62 -2.72 3.38
C ARG A 207 6.73 -2.22 1.96
N ASN A 208 6.96 -0.93 1.80
CA ASN A 208 7.23 -0.33 0.48
C ASN A 208 8.52 0.48 0.54
N CYS A 209 9.21 0.57 -0.60
CA CYS A 209 10.44 1.35 -0.75
C CYS A 209 10.25 2.44 -1.79
N ALA A 210 10.63 3.67 -1.47
CA ALA A 210 10.68 4.79 -2.41
C ALA A 210 12.12 5.31 -2.51
N ASP A 211 12.62 5.46 -3.74
CA ASP A 211 13.95 6.00 -4.01
C ASP A 211 13.87 7.54 -4.11
N VAL A 212 14.63 8.25 -3.28
CA VAL A 212 14.62 9.72 -3.18
C VAL A 212 16.05 10.27 -3.13
N SER A 213 16.25 11.57 -3.33
CA SER A 213 17.55 12.21 -3.11
C SER A 213 17.45 13.29 -2.05
N ILE A 214 18.53 13.49 -1.30
CA ILE A 214 18.60 14.52 -0.26
C ILE A 214 19.88 15.32 -0.46
N ILE A 215 19.71 16.61 -0.75
CA ILE A 215 20.81 17.54 -0.98
C ILE A 215 20.99 18.49 0.22
N THR A 216 22.17 19.09 0.33
CA THR A 216 22.40 20.16 1.29
C THR A 216 21.60 21.40 0.93
N SER A 217 21.13 22.11 1.95
CA SER A 217 20.54 23.43 1.79
C SER A 217 21.64 24.43 1.44
N ALA A 218 21.96 24.59 0.16
CA ALA A 218 22.87 25.64 -0.28
C ALA A 218 22.26 27.00 0.08
N ALA A 219 22.94 27.76 0.94
CA ALA A 219 22.49 29.08 1.36
C ALA A 219 22.32 29.99 0.12
N GLY A 220 21.08 30.30 -0.24
CA GLY A 220 20.76 31.44 -1.09
C GLY A 220 19.82 31.20 -2.26
N LEU A 221 19.75 30.01 -2.86
CA LEU A 221 18.83 29.70 -3.96
C LEU A 221 18.53 28.19 -3.98
N PRO A 222 17.27 27.74 -3.98
CA PRO A 222 16.99 26.35 -4.33
C PRO A 222 17.54 26.10 -5.73
N PRO A 223 18.27 24.99 -6.00
CA PRO A 223 18.69 24.70 -7.35
C PRO A 223 17.47 24.71 -8.28
N ILE A 224 17.58 25.39 -9.42
CA ILE A 224 16.49 25.57 -10.39
C ILE A 224 15.95 24.21 -10.91
N PHE A 225 16.70 23.13 -10.70
CA PHE A 225 16.32 21.75 -11.04
C PHE A 225 15.34 21.07 -10.05
N VAL A 226 14.96 21.71 -8.94
CA VAL A 226 14.02 21.15 -7.94
C VAL A 226 12.55 21.17 -8.40
N GLN A 227 12.24 21.67 -9.60
CA GLN A 227 10.85 21.91 -10.00
C GLN A 227 10.12 20.74 -10.68
N GLN A 228 10.80 19.66 -11.09
CA GLN A 228 10.11 18.55 -11.76
C GLN A 228 10.60 17.19 -11.28
N ASP A 229 10.12 16.78 -10.09
CA ASP A 229 10.37 15.45 -9.52
C ASP A 229 9.95 14.30 -10.43
N ASN A 230 8.94 14.53 -11.28
CA ASN A 230 8.44 13.54 -12.23
C ASN A 230 8.19 14.20 -13.60
N PRO A 231 9.09 14.03 -14.59
CA PRO A 231 8.89 14.58 -15.93
C PRO A 231 7.77 13.90 -16.71
N PHE A 232 7.28 12.74 -16.25
CA PHE A 232 6.20 11.99 -16.88
C PHE A 232 4.82 12.31 -16.31
N LEU A 233 4.74 13.07 -15.22
CA LEU A 233 3.47 13.41 -14.58
C LEU A 233 2.65 14.32 -15.50
N LEU A 234 1.52 13.79 -15.96
CA LEU A 234 0.53 14.55 -16.70
C LEU A 234 -0.37 15.30 -15.73
N TYR A 235 -0.87 16.44 -16.19
CA TYR A 235 -1.82 17.26 -15.47
C TYR A 235 -3.06 17.49 -16.32
N TYR A 236 -4.21 17.57 -15.67
CA TYR A 236 -5.47 17.91 -16.32
C TYR A 236 -6.14 19.06 -15.60
N ARG A 237 -6.99 19.78 -16.35
CA ARG A 237 -7.83 20.84 -15.81
C ARG A 237 -9.26 20.34 -15.77
N ASP A 238 -9.84 20.28 -14.57
CA ASP A 238 -11.27 20.06 -14.45
C ASP A 238 -11.99 21.32 -14.97
N GLN A 239 -13.03 21.17 -15.78
CA GLN A 239 -13.81 22.32 -16.25
C GLN A 239 -14.67 22.94 -15.14
N ARG A 240 -14.91 22.19 -14.05
CA ARG A 240 -15.74 22.62 -12.92
C ARG A 240 -14.95 23.41 -11.87
N THR A 241 -13.61 23.31 -11.88
CA THR A 241 -12.75 24.03 -10.94
C THR A 241 -11.66 24.80 -11.70
N PRO A 242 -11.15 25.92 -11.18
CA PRO A 242 -10.06 26.63 -11.83
C PRO A 242 -8.71 25.91 -11.69
N ASN A 243 -8.65 24.79 -10.95
CA ASN A 243 -7.42 24.16 -10.51
C ASN A 243 -6.90 23.13 -11.53
N ILE A 244 -5.58 23.01 -11.57
CA ILE A 244 -4.86 21.98 -12.32
C ILE A 244 -4.56 20.84 -11.35
N HIS A 245 -4.90 19.61 -11.73
CA HIS A 245 -4.72 18.42 -10.89
C HIS A 245 -3.71 17.46 -11.54
N PRO A 246 -2.82 16.84 -10.74
CA PRO A 246 -1.96 15.77 -11.24
C PRO A 246 -2.81 14.54 -11.60
N LEU A 247 -2.50 13.91 -12.73
CA LEU A 247 -3.10 12.65 -13.13
C LEU A 247 -2.42 11.51 -12.36
N ILE A 248 -3.16 10.90 -11.43
CA ILE A 248 -2.73 9.75 -10.62
C ILE A 248 -3.76 8.64 -10.79
N ILE A 249 -3.32 7.43 -11.15
CA ILE A 249 -4.21 6.27 -11.29
C ILE A 249 -4.49 5.66 -9.93
N ARG A 250 -5.66 5.89 -9.35
CA ARG A 250 -6.03 5.35 -8.03
C ARG A 250 -6.81 4.05 -8.09
N SER A 251 -7.55 3.83 -9.18
CA SER A 251 -8.36 2.64 -9.36
C SER A 251 -7.52 1.36 -9.26
N GLN A 252 -8.05 0.40 -8.53
CA GLN A 252 -7.39 -0.88 -8.25
C GLN A 252 -7.72 -1.94 -9.30
N VAL A 253 -9.01 -1.98 -9.68
CA VAL A 253 -9.52 -2.95 -10.64
C VAL A 253 -10.53 -2.28 -11.56
N CYS A 254 -10.54 -2.67 -12.82
CA CYS A 254 -11.51 -2.22 -13.81
C CYS A 254 -12.06 -3.42 -14.57
N GLN A 255 -13.38 -3.50 -14.66
CA GLN A 255 -14.10 -4.63 -15.22
C GLN A 255 -15.09 -4.16 -16.30
N PRO A 256 -15.39 -5.02 -17.29
CA PRO A 256 -16.45 -4.74 -18.23
C PRO A 256 -17.81 -4.71 -17.52
N ASN A 257 -18.70 -3.85 -18.00
CA ASN A 257 -20.09 -3.88 -17.58
C ASN A 257 -20.79 -5.19 -18.04
N GLU A 258 -22.01 -5.41 -17.57
CA GLU A 258 -22.74 -6.66 -17.82
C GLU A 258 -22.83 -7.05 -19.30
N ARG A 259 -22.96 -6.06 -20.20
CA ARG A 259 -23.09 -6.27 -21.65
C ARG A 259 -21.83 -6.86 -22.27
N TYR A 260 -20.66 -6.43 -21.80
CA TYR A 260 -19.36 -6.85 -22.34
C TYR A 260 -18.69 -7.95 -21.52
N SER A 261 -19.17 -8.22 -20.30
CA SER A 261 -18.58 -9.21 -19.38
C SER A 261 -18.54 -10.66 -19.88
N ARG A 262 -19.34 -11.00 -20.90
CA ARG A 262 -19.37 -12.34 -21.50
C ARG A 262 -18.35 -12.53 -22.63
N ILE A 263 -17.69 -11.46 -23.08
CA ILE A 263 -16.72 -11.51 -24.16
C ILE A 263 -15.35 -11.91 -23.57
N PRO A 264 -14.72 -13.00 -24.04
CA PRO A 264 -13.41 -13.42 -23.55
C PRO A 264 -12.35 -12.30 -23.68
N GLY A 265 -11.57 -12.10 -22.62
CA GLY A 265 -10.50 -11.10 -22.58
C GLY A 265 -10.94 -9.68 -22.21
N MET A 266 -12.23 -9.42 -22.05
CA MET A 266 -12.71 -8.07 -21.69
C MET A 266 -12.28 -7.61 -20.28
N ASP A 267 -12.13 -8.53 -19.32
CA ASP A 267 -11.58 -8.18 -18.00
C ASP A 267 -10.16 -7.62 -18.13
N LEU A 268 -9.27 -8.31 -18.87
CA LEU A 268 -7.91 -7.85 -19.11
C LEU A 268 -7.88 -6.56 -19.95
N TRP A 269 -8.78 -6.43 -20.92
CA TRP A 269 -8.88 -5.23 -21.76
C TRP A 269 -9.29 -4.00 -20.93
N CYS A 270 -10.30 -4.14 -20.07
CA CYS A 270 -10.73 -3.08 -19.17
C CYS A 270 -9.64 -2.75 -18.15
N GLN A 271 -9.06 -3.75 -17.49
CA GLN A 271 -7.96 -3.54 -16.55
C GLN A 271 -6.81 -2.76 -17.21
N THR A 272 -6.37 -3.21 -18.38
CA THR A 272 -5.21 -2.63 -19.05
C THR A 272 -5.50 -1.25 -19.62
N ASN A 273 -6.61 -1.06 -20.33
CA ASN A 273 -6.89 0.23 -20.95
C ASN A 273 -7.31 1.30 -19.95
N CYS A 274 -8.07 0.93 -18.92
CA CYS A 274 -8.51 1.89 -17.92
C CYS A 274 -7.37 2.32 -16.98
N LEU A 275 -6.43 1.43 -16.66
CA LEU A 275 -5.34 1.76 -15.75
C LEU A 275 -4.03 2.14 -16.45
N ARG A 276 -3.93 2.08 -17.78
CA ARG A 276 -2.75 2.61 -18.49
C ARG A 276 -2.56 4.11 -18.20
N TYR A 277 -1.36 4.62 -18.44
CA TYR A 277 -1.04 6.04 -18.28
C TYR A 277 -0.75 6.70 -19.64
N PRO A 278 -1.57 7.67 -20.12
CA PRO A 278 -2.85 8.13 -19.57
C PRO A 278 -4.02 7.14 -19.82
N PRO A 279 -5.03 7.10 -18.93
CA PRO A 279 -6.16 6.20 -19.03
C PRO A 279 -6.94 6.30 -20.33
N ASN A 280 -7.45 5.17 -20.80
CA ASN A 280 -8.48 5.10 -21.83
C ASN A 280 -9.61 4.18 -21.35
N CYS A 281 -10.52 4.73 -20.55
CA CYS A 281 -11.60 3.97 -19.92
C CYS A 281 -12.99 4.44 -20.41
N PRO A 282 -13.51 3.89 -21.52
CA PRO A 282 -14.86 4.23 -21.96
C PRO A 282 -15.89 3.68 -20.97
N THR A 283 -16.61 4.58 -20.30
CA THR A 283 -17.62 4.24 -19.27
C THR A 283 -18.80 3.43 -19.81
N SER A 284 -19.04 3.48 -21.11
CA SER A 284 -20.04 2.64 -21.79
C SER A 284 -19.64 1.17 -21.91
N ILE A 285 -18.39 0.83 -21.60
CA ILE A 285 -17.81 -0.52 -21.73
C ILE A 285 -17.26 -1.01 -20.39
N CYS A 286 -16.45 -0.19 -19.72
CA CYS A 286 -15.75 -0.55 -18.49
C CYS A 286 -16.20 0.32 -17.31
N GLY A 287 -16.15 -0.25 -16.11
CA GLY A 287 -16.26 0.46 -14.84
C GLY A 287 -15.11 0.09 -13.92
N CYS A 288 -14.61 1.06 -13.16
CA CYS A 288 -13.60 0.87 -12.13
C CYS A 288 -14.25 1.15 -10.78
N PRO A 289 -14.87 0.15 -10.14
CA PRO A 289 -15.57 0.37 -8.90
C PRO A 289 -14.58 0.74 -7.80
N GLU A 290 -14.99 1.64 -6.93
CA GLU A 290 -14.17 2.09 -5.80
C GLU A 290 -14.77 1.64 -4.45
N ILE A 291 -16.05 1.27 -4.46
CA ILE A 291 -16.84 0.85 -3.29
C ILE A 291 -17.47 -0.51 -3.58
N CYS A 292 -17.45 -1.39 -2.58
CA CYS A 292 -18.14 -2.69 -2.63
C CYS A 292 -18.91 -2.94 -1.34
N GLU A 293 -20.20 -3.24 -1.47
CA GLU A 293 -21.11 -3.46 -0.35
C GLU A 293 -21.56 -4.92 -0.30
N PRO A 294 -21.71 -5.50 0.91
CA PRO A 294 -22.26 -6.83 1.08
C PRO A 294 -23.77 -6.82 0.83
N ILE A 295 -24.23 -7.78 0.04
CA ILE A 295 -25.64 -8.01 -0.30
C ILE A 295 -26.03 -9.46 0.00
N GLY A 296 -27.33 -9.76 -0.10
CA GLY A 296 -27.82 -11.13 0.03
C GLY A 296 -27.60 -11.69 1.44
N ASP A 297 -27.02 -12.89 1.52
CA ASP A 297 -26.88 -13.66 2.76
C ASP A 297 -25.84 -13.09 3.73
N ILE A 298 -25.03 -12.12 3.31
CA ILE A 298 -24.02 -11.46 4.15
C ILE A 298 -24.26 -9.98 4.42
N ALA A 299 -25.38 -9.44 3.93
CA ALA A 299 -25.77 -8.07 4.26
C ALA A 299 -25.88 -7.89 5.78
N GLY A 300 -25.22 -6.86 6.31
CA GLY A 300 -25.24 -6.51 7.75
C GLY A 300 -24.40 -7.41 8.67
N LYS A 301 -23.67 -8.41 8.13
CA LYS A 301 -22.74 -9.21 8.93
C LYS A 301 -21.43 -8.46 9.16
N GLU A 302 -20.89 -8.59 10.36
CA GLU A 302 -19.56 -8.08 10.70
C GLU A 302 -18.48 -8.70 9.79
N GLY A 303 -17.55 -7.88 9.30
CA GLY A 303 -16.50 -8.31 8.37
C GLY A 303 -16.94 -8.52 6.91
N ALA A 304 -18.24 -8.38 6.59
CA ALA A 304 -18.75 -8.66 5.25
C ALA A 304 -18.36 -7.60 4.23
N ALA A 305 -18.22 -6.34 4.65
CA ALA A 305 -17.77 -5.25 3.78
C ALA A 305 -16.32 -5.46 3.35
N GLU A 306 -15.45 -5.81 4.28
CA GLU A 306 -14.05 -6.11 4.05
C GLU A 306 -13.89 -7.36 3.20
N TYR A 307 -14.69 -8.41 3.44
CA TYR A 307 -14.77 -9.55 2.54
C TYR A 307 -15.08 -9.13 1.10
N CYS A 308 -16.02 -8.19 0.88
CA CYS A 308 -16.33 -7.71 -0.46
C CYS A 308 -15.19 -6.88 -1.05
N LEU A 309 -14.53 -6.02 -0.28
CA LEU A 309 -13.36 -5.27 -0.74
C LEU A 309 -12.24 -6.23 -1.19
N ASP A 310 -11.87 -7.19 -0.34
CA ASP A 310 -10.78 -8.14 -0.60
C ASP A 310 -11.08 -9.10 -1.77
N ARG A 311 -12.35 -9.39 -2.05
CA ARG A 311 -12.74 -10.27 -3.16
C ARG A 311 -12.98 -9.54 -4.45
N CYS A 312 -13.45 -8.30 -4.38
CA CYS A 312 -13.92 -7.58 -5.55
C CYS A 312 -12.94 -6.52 -6.03
N LEU A 313 -12.34 -5.73 -5.13
CA LEU A 313 -11.39 -4.66 -5.43
C LEU A 313 -9.94 -5.17 -5.44
N VAL A 314 -9.73 -6.32 -6.09
CA VAL A 314 -8.43 -6.99 -6.25
C VAL A 314 -8.26 -7.43 -7.69
N TYR A 315 -7.02 -7.59 -8.15
CA TYR A 315 -6.74 -8.11 -9.49
C TYR A 315 -6.05 -9.49 -9.44
N PRO A 316 -6.55 -10.50 -10.18
CA PRO A 316 -7.85 -10.53 -10.86
C PRO A 316 -9.01 -10.56 -9.86
N SER A 317 -10.10 -9.88 -10.18
CA SER A 317 -11.28 -9.82 -9.30
C SER A 317 -11.91 -11.21 -9.16
N LYS A 318 -12.24 -11.58 -7.92
CA LYS A 318 -12.94 -12.83 -7.55
C LYS A 318 -14.31 -12.51 -6.97
N CYS A 319 -14.92 -11.41 -7.41
CA CYS A 319 -16.12 -10.83 -6.81
C CYS A 319 -17.33 -11.77 -6.90
N PRO A 320 -17.88 -12.25 -5.76
CA PRO A 320 -19.10 -13.05 -5.76
C PRO A 320 -20.32 -12.14 -5.98
N LYS A 321 -20.81 -12.04 -7.22
CA LYS A 321 -21.93 -11.15 -7.60
C LYS A 321 -23.24 -11.37 -6.82
N SER A 322 -23.43 -12.54 -6.22
CA SER A 322 -24.60 -12.83 -5.37
C SER A 322 -24.48 -12.28 -3.93
N ARG A 323 -23.25 -11.92 -3.51
CA ARG A 323 -22.91 -11.55 -2.14
C ARG A 323 -22.30 -10.15 -2.04
N CYS A 324 -21.78 -9.61 -3.13
CA CYS A 324 -21.15 -8.30 -3.18
C CYS A 324 -21.65 -7.50 -4.38
N ARG A 325 -21.94 -6.21 -4.16
CA ARG A 325 -22.28 -5.22 -5.20
C ARG A 325 -21.23 -4.11 -5.18
N CYS A 326 -20.59 -3.89 -6.31
CA CYS A 326 -19.56 -2.86 -6.45
C CYS A 326 -19.96 -1.80 -7.46
N TYR A 327 -19.58 -0.55 -7.20
CA TYR A 327 -19.92 0.60 -8.05
C TYR A 327 -18.84 1.69 -8.07
#